data_AF-A0A093YUZ5-F1
#
_entry.id   AF-A0A093YUZ5-F1
#
_cell.length_a   1.000
_cell.length_b   1.000
_cell.length_c   1.000
_cell.angle_alpha   90.00
_cell.angle_beta   90.00
_cell.angle_gamma   90.00
#
_symmetry.space_group_name_H-M   'P 1'
#
loop_
_entity.id
_entity.type
_entity.pdbx_description
1 polymer ?
#
loop_
_entity_poly.entity_id
_entity_poly.type
_entity_poly.pdbx_seq_one_letter_code
_entity_poly.pdbx_strand_id
1 'polypeptide(L)'
;MPASTLTAQSTFYTTPVSTPQASSILSPDQSGSTPTATPTEGGSELKIEPDATLIDLTSQSYGAVLAHRVNNSNSPLEVRPTAISGYLIKRTGASSSDIPAVMEVNIVWTDINPRLAENPLKEILAWYSGLATLARARGVVDPIKDTRPWHIAAAEKAVRLLYLLM
;
A
#
# COMPACT_ATOMS: atom_id res chain seq x y z
N MET A 1 34.63 -39.35 -64.99
CA MET A 1 35.44 -38.20 -64.53
C MET A 1 34.49 -37.21 -63.85
N PRO A 2 34.47 -37.07 -62.53
CA PRO A 2 33.91 -35.88 -61.91
C PRO A 2 35.02 -34.93 -61.46
N ALA A 3 34.80 -33.63 -61.66
CA ALA A 3 35.49 -32.55 -60.99
C ALA A 3 34.43 -31.77 -60.18
N SER A 4 34.76 -31.53 -58.89
CA SER A 4 34.69 -30.26 -58.14
C SER A 4 33.43 -29.37 -58.29
N THR A 5 32.85 -28.69 -57.29
CA THR A 5 33.20 -28.30 -55.90
C THR A 5 32.03 -27.47 -55.35
N LEU A 6 31.82 -27.48 -54.02
CA LEU A 6 31.30 -26.45 -53.07
C LEU A 6 30.23 -25.41 -53.55
N THR A 7 29.18 -25.03 -52.81
CA THR A 7 29.15 -24.61 -51.39
C THR A 7 27.70 -24.36 -50.90
N ALA A 8 27.45 -24.67 -49.63
CA ALA A 8 26.54 -24.10 -48.61
C ALA A 8 25.21 -23.39 -48.97
N GLN A 9 24.13 -23.76 -48.27
CA GLN A 9 23.38 -22.80 -47.43
C GLN A 9 22.38 -23.45 -46.44
N SER A 10 22.59 -23.07 -45.18
CA SER A 10 21.68 -22.94 -44.02
C SER A 10 20.36 -23.72 -43.98
N THR A 11 20.36 -24.71 -43.10
CA THR A 11 19.21 -25.36 -42.47
C THR A 11 18.23 -24.36 -41.87
N PHE A 12 17.00 -24.37 -42.37
CA PHE A 12 15.82 -23.78 -41.74
C PHE A 12 15.26 -24.76 -40.70
N TYR A 13 15.20 -24.37 -39.43
CA TYR A 13 14.24 -24.93 -38.47
C TYR A 13 13.87 -23.88 -37.42
N THR A 14 12.63 -23.40 -37.49
CA THR A 14 11.87 -22.94 -36.30
C THR A 14 10.38 -23.20 -36.54
N THR A 15 9.75 -23.67 -35.46
CA THR A 15 8.44 -24.34 -35.34
C THR A 15 7.29 -23.34 -35.07
N PRO A 16 6.02 -23.78 -35.10
CA PRO A 16 4.87 -22.94 -35.46
C PRO A 16 4.16 -22.35 -34.24
N VAL A 17 3.75 -21.08 -34.29
CA VAL A 17 2.54 -20.58 -33.62
C VAL A 17 1.98 -19.39 -34.41
N SER A 18 0.67 -19.45 -34.66
CA SER A 18 -0.16 -18.61 -35.51
C SER A 18 -0.12 -17.10 -35.21
N THR A 19 0.17 -16.30 -36.25
CA THR A 19 -0.46 -14.99 -36.45
C THR A 19 -1.71 -15.19 -37.33
N PRO A 20 -2.87 -14.62 -37.02
CA PRO A 20 -3.96 -14.59 -38.00
C PRO A 20 -3.51 -13.69 -39.15
N GLN A 21 -3.13 -14.29 -40.28
CA GLN A 21 -3.07 -13.56 -41.55
C GLN A 21 -4.48 -13.08 -41.85
N ALA A 22 -4.70 -11.76 -41.78
CA ALA A 22 -5.88 -11.15 -42.37
C ALA A 22 -5.87 -11.47 -43.86
N SER A 23 -6.82 -12.30 -44.28
CA SER A 23 -7.06 -12.65 -45.67
C SER A 23 -7.31 -11.36 -46.46
N SER A 24 -6.29 -10.91 -47.19
CA SER A 24 -6.42 -9.83 -48.17
C SER A 24 -7.22 -10.37 -49.36
N ILE A 25 -8.54 -10.26 -49.26
CA ILE A 25 -9.44 -10.32 -50.41
C ILE A 25 -10.12 -8.95 -50.46
N LEU A 26 -9.48 -8.02 -51.18
CA LEU A 26 -10.11 -6.77 -51.60
C LEU A 26 -9.93 -6.66 -53.11
N SER A 27 -11.02 -6.92 -53.84
CA SER A 27 -11.18 -6.51 -55.24
C SER A 27 -11.20 -4.98 -55.34
N PRO A 28 -10.71 -4.36 -56.42
CA PRO A 28 -10.58 -2.92 -56.53
C PRO A 28 -11.83 -2.30 -57.17
N ASP A 29 -12.61 -1.55 -56.39
CA ASP A 29 -13.30 -0.33 -56.83
C ASP A 29 -14.18 0.23 -55.70
N GLN A 30 -13.74 1.30 -55.04
CA GLN A 30 -14.68 2.34 -54.60
C GLN A 30 -13.92 3.62 -54.24
N SER A 31 -13.98 4.56 -55.19
CA SER A 31 -13.79 5.98 -54.99
C SER A 31 -14.91 6.53 -54.08
N GLY A 32 -14.52 7.03 -52.91
CA GLY A 32 -15.44 7.68 -51.98
C GLY A 32 -14.69 8.17 -50.75
N SER A 33 -14.57 9.49 -50.60
CA SER A 33 -13.95 10.13 -49.44
C SER A 33 -14.78 9.89 -48.17
N THR A 34 -14.33 8.97 -47.31
CA THR A 34 -14.74 8.88 -45.90
C THR A 34 -13.60 9.40 -45.03
N PRO A 35 -13.87 10.10 -43.92
CA PRO A 35 -12.83 10.60 -43.05
C PRO A 35 -12.11 9.41 -42.42
N THR A 36 -10.85 9.20 -42.80
CA THR A 36 -9.96 8.27 -42.13
C THR A 36 -9.72 8.80 -40.72
N ALA A 37 -10.49 8.31 -39.74
CA ALA A 37 -10.07 8.35 -38.35
C ALA A 37 -8.87 7.39 -38.24
N THR A 38 -7.67 7.91 -38.53
CA THR A 38 -6.44 7.28 -38.08
C THR A 38 -6.56 7.16 -36.56
N PRO A 39 -6.57 5.96 -35.96
CA PRO A 39 -6.27 5.90 -34.54
C PRO A 39 -4.84 6.42 -34.47
N THR A 40 -4.67 7.63 -33.95
CA THR A 40 -3.37 8.04 -33.44
C THR A 40 -3.05 7.00 -32.39
N GLU A 41 -2.28 5.98 -32.77
CA GLU A 41 -1.41 5.27 -31.84
C GLU A 41 -0.50 6.35 -31.27
N GLY A 42 -1.02 7.06 -30.27
CA GLY A 42 -0.23 7.53 -29.16
C GLY A 42 0.26 6.28 -28.45
N GLY A 43 1.12 5.52 -29.11
CA GLY A 43 2.05 4.60 -28.50
C GLY A 43 3.00 5.45 -27.68
N SER A 44 2.49 6.04 -26.59
CA SER A 44 3.30 6.11 -25.40
C SER A 44 3.63 4.66 -25.11
N GLU A 45 4.78 4.23 -25.63
CA GLU A 45 5.46 3.03 -25.23
C GLU A 45 5.30 2.98 -23.71
N LEU A 46 4.49 2.04 -23.23
CA LEU A 46 4.28 1.87 -21.80
C LEU A 46 5.66 1.48 -21.28
N LYS A 47 6.41 2.48 -20.81
CA LYS A 47 7.70 2.31 -20.17
C LYS A 47 7.40 1.55 -18.89
N ILE A 48 7.41 0.22 -19.01
CA ILE A 48 7.27 -0.70 -17.88
C ILE A 48 8.46 -0.41 -16.99
N GLU A 49 8.22 0.31 -15.89
CA GLU A 49 9.23 0.51 -14.87
C GLU A 49 9.31 -0.78 -14.06
N PRO A 50 10.40 -1.57 -14.20
CA PRO A 50 10.50 -2.88 -13.55
C PRO A 50 10.57 -2.77 -12.02
N ASP A 51 10.84 -1.59 -11.49
CA ASP A 51 10.99 -1.31 -10.05
C ASP A 51 9.70 -0.80 -9.39
N ALA A 52 8.57 -0.77 -10.12
CA ALA A 52 7.29 -0.36 -9.56
C ALA A 52 6.74 -1.42 -8.59
N THR A 53 6.30 -0.99 -7.41
CA THR A 53 5.66 -1.87 -6.42
C THR A 53 4.23 -1.43 -6.14
N LEU A 54 3.31 -2.39 -6.06
CA LEU A 54 1.94 -2.14 -5.66
C LEU A 54 1.88 -2.01 -4.14
N ILE A 55 1.47 -0.83 -3.67
CA ILE A 55 1.29 -0.54 -2.26
C ILE A 55 -0.19 -0.35 -2.00
N ASP A 56 -0.72 -1.12 -1.05
CA ASP A 56 -2.07 -0.88 -0.54
C ASP A 56 -2.08 0.40 0.30
N LEU A 57 -2.83 1.41 -0.17
CA LEU A 57 -3.00 2.70 0.48
C LEU A 57 -3.60 2.58 1.89
N THR A 58 -4.45 1.58 2.14
CA THR A 58 -5.05 1.35 3.47
C THR A 58 -4.08 0.71 4.45
N SER A 59 -2.98 0.16 3.94
CA SER A 59 -1.91 -0.40 4.74
C SER A 59 -0.93 0.66 5.25
N GLN A 60 -0.92 1.86 4.67
CA GLN A 60 -0.01 2.93 5.01
C GLN A 60 -0.36 3.60 6.35
N SER A 61 0.62 3.65 7.25
CA SER A 61 0.52 4.29 8.56
C SER A 61 1.62 5.33 8.77
N TYR A 62 1.27 6.41 9.44
CA TYR A 62 2.16 7.52 9.78
C TYR A 62 2.23 7.68 11.30
N GLY A 63 3.41 7.99 11.82
CA GLY A 63 3.59 8.43 13.20
C GLY A 63 3.67 9.94 13.26
N ALA A 64 2.90 10.55 14.16
CA ALA A 64 3.00 11.98 14.48
C ALA A 64 3.44 12.13 15.94
N VAL A 65 4.43 13.01 16.19
CA VAL A 65 4.86 13.36 17.54
C VAL A 65 4.42 14.79 17.83
N LEU A 66 3.83 15.00 19.01
CA LEU A 66 3.34 16.32 19.41
C LEU A 66 4.45 17.14 20.04
N ALA A 67 4.45 18.44 19.73
CA ALA A 67 5.31 19.41 20.40
C ALA A 67 4.87 19.72 21.84
N HIS A 68 3.61 19.42 22.18
CA HIS A 68 3.04 19.64 23.51
C HIS A 68 2.55 18.33 24.13
N ARG A 69 2.42 18.33 25.45
CA ARG A 69 1.96 17.19 26.24
C ARG A 69 0.45 17.25 26.38
N VAL A 70 -0.21 16.13 26.19
CA VAL A 70 -1.66 16.00 26.36
C VAL A 70 -1.98 15.52 27.77
N ASN A 71 -3.14 15.89 28.31
CA ASN A 71 -3.62 15.40 29.60
C ASN A 71 -4.15 13.97 29.46
N ASN A 72 -3.70 13.03 30.29
CA ASN A 72 -4.13 11.63 30.27
C ASN A 72 -5.35 11.37 31.18
N SER A 73 -6.08 12.41 31.57
CA SER A 73 -7.28 12.29 32.40
C SER A 73 -8.53 12.48 31.55
N ASN A 74 -9.56 11.69 31.86
CA ASN A 74 -10.90 11.85 31.29
C ASN A 74 -11.69 13.00 31.95
N SER A 75 -11.14 13.63 33.01
CA SER A 75 -11.75 14.75 33.70
C SER A 75 -10.94 16.03 33.47
N PRO A 76 -11.58 17.15 33.07
CA PRO A 76 -10.91 18.43 32.92
C PRO A 76 -10.43 19.01 34.27
N LEU A 77 -10.95 18.50 35.40
CA LEU A 77 -10.60 18.95 36.74
C LEU A 77 -9.35 18.24 37.29
N GLU A 78 -8.92 17.14 36.67
CA GLU A 78 -7.76 16.37 37.11
C GLU A 78 -6.68 16.41 36.01
N VAL A 79 -5.53 17.02 36.32
CA VAL A 79 -4.40 17.09 35.39
C VAL A 79 -3.42 15.96 35.69
N ARG A 80 -3.34 14.99 34.78
CA ARG A 80 -2.32 13.93 34.75
C ARG A 80 -1.42 14.13 33.54
N PRO A 81 -0.31 14.90 33.68
CA PRO A 81 0.53 15.25 32.55
C PRO A 81 1.30 14.04 32.03
N THR A 82 1.49 13.98 30.71
CA THR A 82 2.35 13.00 30.05
C THR A 82 3.78 13.52 29.90
N ALA A 83 4.75 12.62 29.75
CA ALA A 83 6.12 12.99 29.38
C ALA A 83 6.19 13.50 27.93
N ILE A 84 5.54 12.77 27.01
CA ILE A 84 5.41 13.09 25.59
C ILE A 84 4.19 12.37 25.00
N SER A 85 3.60 12.95 23.96
CA SER A 85 2.40 12.45 23.28
C SER A 85 2.64 12.30 21.78
N GLY A 86 1.99 11.30 21.17
CA GLY A 86 2.03 11.06 19.74
C GLY A 86 0.80 10.33 19.24
N TYR A 87 0.66 10.22 17.92
CA TYR A 87 -0.42 9.52 17.26
C TYR A 87 0.10 8.56 16.21
N LEU A 88 -0.52 7.38 16.15
CA LEU A 88 -0.44 6.49 15.01
C LEU A 88 -1.66 6.74 14.12
N ILE A 89 -1.43 7.20 12.90
CA ILE A 89 -2.45 7.61 11.95
C ILE A 89 -2.43 6.64 10.79
N LYS A 90 -3.57 6.06 10.44
CA LYS A 90 -3.70 5.15 9.30
C LYS A 90 -4.75 5.69 8.34
N ARG A 91 -4.41 5.64 7.05
CA ARG A 91 -5.35 5.99 5.99
C ARG A 91 -6.43 4.91 5.88
N THR A 92 -7.68 5.32 5.75
CA THR A 92 -8.86 4.43 5.70
C THR A 92 -9.46 4.32 4.30
N GLY A 93 -9.04 5.16 3.35
CA GLY A 93 -9.45 5.07 1.96
C GLY A 93 -8.64 5.97 1.05
N ALA A 94 -8.93 5.94 -0.25
CA ALA A 94 -8.16 6.67 -1.26
C ALA A 94 -8.53 8.16 -1.35
N SER A 95 -9.68 8.58 -0.82
CA SER A 95 -10.10 9.97 -0.86
C SER A 95 -9.45 10.79 0.26
N SER A 96 -9.26 12.08 0.05
CA SER A 96 -8.89 13.02 1.11
C SER A 96 -10.04 13.30 2.09
N SER A 97 -11.27 12.96 1.72
CA SER A 97 -12.44 13.06 2.60
C SER A 97 -12.53 11.91 3.61
N ASP A 98 -11.72 10.87 3.45
CA ASP A 98 -11.80 9.68 4.29
C ASP A 98 -11.20 9.98 5.67
N ILE A 99 -12.00 9.73 6.71
CA ILE A 99 -11.59 9.98 8.10
C ILE A 99 -10.50 8.97 8.48
N PRO A 100 -9.27 9.38 8.81
CA PRO A 100 -8.20 8.46 9.13
C PRO A 100 -8.46 7.76 10.48
N ALA A 101 -8.00 6.53 10.61
CA ALA A 101 -8.00 5.82 11.87
C ALA A 101 -6.83 6.31 12.71
N VAL A 102 -7.10 6.79 13.92
CA VAL A 102 -6.09 7.42 14.78
C VAL A 102 -6.04 6.69 16.12
N MET A 103 -4.83 6.46 16.62
CA MET A 103 -4.58 5.95 17.97
C MET A 103 -3.57 6.84 18.66
N GLU A 104 -3.95 7.39 19.81
CA GLU A 104 -3.06 8.15 20.68
C GLU A 104 -2.10 7.24 21.43
N VAL A 105 -0.85 7.64 21.54
CA VAL A 105 0.20 6.96 22.29
C VAL A 105 0.89 7.98 23.18
N ASN A 106 0.73 7.79 24.49
CA ASN A 106 1.25 8.68 25.51
C ASN A 106 2.27 7.95 26.39
N ILE A 107 3.46 8.53 26.54
CA ILE A 107 4.43 8.07 27.55
C ILE A 107 4.12 8.82 28.83
N VAL A 108 3.61 8.13 29.84
CA VAL A 108 3.24 8.74 31.13
C VAL A 108 4.47 8.97 32.00
N TRP A 109 5.36 7.99 32.06
CA TRP A 109 6.56 8.02 32.88
C TRP A 109 7.75 7.49 32.10
N THR A 110 8.90 8.11 32.33
CA THR A 110 10.20 7.69 31.83
C THR A 110 11.27 8.20 32.80
N ASP A 111 12.31 7.40 33.00
CA ASP A 111 13.47 7.79 33.82
C ASP A 111 14.43 8.73 33.06
N ILE A 112 14.23 8.85 31.76
CA ILE A 112 15.03 9.70 30.88
C ILE A 112 14.48 11.13 30.91
N ASN A 113 15.35 12.13 30.77
CA ASN A 113 14.95 13.53 30.55
C ASN A 113 13.79 13.61 29.55
N PRO A 114 12.63 14.20 29.91
CA PRO A 114 11.46 14.23 29.04
C PRO A 114 11.69 14.87 27.67
N ARG A 115 12.70 15.74 27.54
CA ARG A 115 13.12 16.33 26.26
C ARG A 115 13.76 15.32 25.31
N LEU A 116 14.25 14.20 25.82
CA LEU A 116 14.85 13.10 25.06
C LEU A 116 13.84 11.97 24.81
N ALA A 117 12.59 12.08 25.30
CA ALA A 117 11.56 11.07 25.14
C ALA A 117 11.01 10.96 23.70
N GLU A 118 11.39 11.87 22.80
CA GLU A 118 11.00 11.84 21.39
C GLU A 118 11.53 10.61 20.65
N ASN A 119 12.80 10.24 20.87
CA ASN A 119 13.39 9.07 20.21
C ASN A 119 12.69 7.76 20.59
N PRO A 120 12.51 7.43 21.89
CA PRO A 120 11.80 6.22 22.28
C PRO A 120 10.32 6.26 21.83
N LEU A 121 9.68 7.43 21.79
CA LEU A 121 8.32 7.53 21.26
C LEU A 121 8.27 7.16 19.77
N LYS A 122 9.20 7.64 18.95
CA LYS A 122 9.28 7.28 17.52
C LYS A 122 9.48 5.78 17.32
N GLU A 123 10.34 5.17 18.12
CA GLU A 123 10.57 3.72 18.12
C GLU A 123 9.30 2.94 18.51
N ILE A 124 8.61 3.37 19.57
CA ILE A 124 7.34 2.76 20.01
C ILE A 124 6.28 2.89 18.91
N LEU A 125 6.15 4.06 18.26
CA LEU A 125 5.22 4.25 17.14
C LEU A 125 5.55 3.33 15.96
N ALA A 126 6.83 3.11 15.66
CA ALA A 126 7.27 2.17 14.63
C ALA A 126 6.93 0.71 15.02
N TRP A 127 7.18 0.30 16.26
CA TRP A 127 6.80 -1.02 16.75
C TRP A 127 5.28 -1.23 16.73
N TYR A 128 4.50 -0.23 17.15
CA TYR A 128 3.05 -0.29 17.16
C TYR A 128 2.47 -0.33 15.75
N SER A 129 3.06 0.39 14.79
CA SER A 129 2.72 0.24 13.36
C SER A 129 2.91 -1.20 12.89
N GLY A 130 4.07 -1.82 13.19
CA GLY A 130 4.32 -3.22 12.84
C GLY A 130 3.32 -4.19 13.49
N LEU A 131 3.02 -4.01 14.77
CA LEU A 131 2.04 -4.82 15.50
C LEU A 131 0.59 -4.61 15.01
N ALA A 132 0.25 -3.42 14.53
CA ALA A 132 -1.05 -3.13 13.92
C ALA A 132 -1.17 -3.79 12.54
N THR A 133 -0.08 -3.86 11.77
CA THR A 133 -0.04 -4.66 10.53
C THR A 133 -0.23 -6.15 10.83
N LEU A 134 0.42 -6.66 11.87
CA LEU A 134 0.22 -8.05 12.30
C LEU A 134 -1.22 -8.33 12.74
N ALA A 135 -1.86 -7.38 13.45
CA ALA A 135 -3.26 -7.50 13.86
C ALA A 135 -4.20 -7.70 12.68
N ARG A 136 -3.96 -6.94 11.59
CA ARG A 136 -4.73 -7.02 10.34
C ARG A 136 -4.46 -8.33 9.60
N ALA A 137 -3.20 -8.73 9.48
CA ALA A 137 -2.82 -10.00 8.87
C ALA A 137 -3.43 -11.21 9.59
N ARG A 138 -3.62 -11.13 10.92
CA ARG A 138 -4.25 -12.17 11.73
C ARG A 138 -5.78 -12.07 11.82
N GLY A 139 -6.41 -11.06 11.20
CA GLY A 139 -7.86 -10.85 11.29
C GLY A 139 -8.35 -10.46 12.69
N VAL A 140 -7.48 -9.96 13.56
CA VAL A 140 -7.84 -9.52 14.93
C VAL A 140 -8.55 -8.17 14.90
N VAL A 141 -8.31 -7.33 13.90
CA VAL A 141 -8.88 -5.98 13.76
C VAL A 141 -9.42 -5.75 12.36
N ASP A 142 -10.26 -4.73 12.17
CA ASP A 142 -10.72 -4.33 10.84
C ASP A 142 -9.52 -3.84 10.00
N PRO A 143 -9.23 -4.45 8.83
CA PRO A 143 -8.08 -4.07 8.00
C PRO A 143 -8.11 -2.62 7.55
N ILE A 144 -9.30 -2.02 7.42
CA ILE A 144 -9.51 -0.67 6.89
C ILE A 144 -9.70 0.34 8.02
N LYS A 145 -10.48 0.01 9.06
CA LYS A 145 -10.88 1.00 10.08
C LYS A 145 -10.03 1.03 11.35
N ASP A 146 -9.21 0.01 11.59
CA ASP A 146 -8.44 -0.08 12.83
C ASP A 146 -6.94 0.11 12.62
N THR A 147 -6.30 0.77 13.58
CA THR A 147 -4.83 0.97 13.65
C THR A 147 -4.24 0.42 14.96
N ARG A 148 -5.03 -0.34 15.73
CA ARG A 148 -4.64 -0.83 17.05
C ARG A 148 -3.67 -2.02 16.93
N PRO A 149 -2.59 -2.05 17.73
CA PRO A 149 -1.74 -3.22 17.91
C PRO A 149 -2.55 -4.44 18.34
N TRP A 150 -2.15 -5.62 17.90
CA TRP A 150 -2.94 -6.85 18.09
C TRP A 150 -3.26 -7.14 19.57
N HIS A 151 -2.32 -6.92 20.48
CA HIS A 151 -2.52 -7.18 21.91
C HIS A 151 -3.59 -6.27 22.51
N ILE A 152 -3.58 -4.98 22.14
CA ILE A 152 -4.52 -3.98 22.64
C ILE A 152 -5.93 -4.31 22.13
N ALA A 153 -6.05 -4.64 20.85
CA ALA A 153 -7.32 -5.06 20.27
C ALA A 153 -7.86 -6.35 20.90
N ALA A 154 -6.98 -7.34 21.17
CA ALA A 154 -7.36 -8.57 21.83
C ALA A 154 -7.87 -8.32 23.26
N ALA A 155 -7.16 -7.50 24.04
CA ALA A 155 -7.54 -7.14 25.40
C ALA A 155 -8.89 -6.41 25.43
N GLU A 156 -9.09 -5.42 24.57
CA GLU A 156 -10.35 -4.68 24.50
C GLU A 156 -11.54 -5.56 24.11
N LYS A 157 -11.36 -6.44 23.11
CA LYS A 157 -12.40 -7.40 22.73
C LYS A 157 -12.73 -8.36 23.87
N ALA A 158 -11.71 -8.87 24.57
CA ALA A 158 -11.92 -9.73 25.73
C ALA A 158 -12.72 -9.02 26.83
N VAL A 159 -12.35 -7.79 27.20
CA VAL A 159 -13.07 -7.00 28.21
C VAL A 159 -14.52 -6.74 27.79
N ARG A 160 -14.77 -6.36 26.53
CA ARG A 160 -16.13 -6.14 26.02
C ARG A 160 -16.99 -7.39 26.10
N LEU A 161 -16.43 -8.55 25.71
CA LEU A 161 -17.15 -9.82 25.74
C LEU A 161 -17.42 -10.29 27.18
N LEU A 162 -16.44 -10.14 28.07
CA LEU A 162 -16.60 -10.47 29.49
C LEU A 162 -17.67 -9.58 30.15
N TYR A 163 -17.69 -8.28 29.82
CA TYR A 163 -18.69 -7.37 30.34
C TYR A 163 -20.11 -7.72 29.87
N LEU A 164 -20.28 -8.18 28.63
CA LEU A 164 -21.59 -8.63 28.12
C LEU A 164 -22.10 -9.92 28.79
N LEU A 165 -21.22 -10.67 29.46
CA LEU A 165 -21.57 -11.91 30.15
C LEU A 165 -21.98 -11.68 31.61
N MET A 166 -21.72 -10.50 32.18
CA MET A 166 -22.03 -10.14 33.56
C MET A 166 -23.29 -9.28 33.63
#